data_AF-A0A3P7LLA7-F1
#
_entry.id   AF-A0A3P7LLA7-F1
#
_cell.length_a   1.000
_cell.length_b   1.000
_cell.length_c   1.000
_cell.angle_alpha   90.00
_cell.angle_beta   90.00
_cell.angle_gamma   90.00
#
_symmetry.space_group_name_H-M   'P 1'
#
loop_
_entity.id
_entity.type
_entity.pdbx_description
1 polymer ?
#
loop_
_entity_poly.entity_id
_entity_poly.type
_entity_poly.pdbx_seq_one_letter_code
_entity_poly.pdbx_strand_id
1 'polypeptide(L)'
;MSLRGACILATICEISGAILLGGHVSATIREGIVDITLFNYTNDGPKRLIYGQISSLASACVWMLIATFFRIPVSGTHSIVGATIGFGLVEFGIHGIKWMGVLKIVLSWFISPVLSGAVSIFMFIFFKHFILTKERPLEPALRSLPFIYGCTVLVNVFSVLFGGIASKFYRRYL
;
A
#
# COMPACT_ATOMS: atom_id res chain seq x y z
N MET A 1 -16.70 11.56 -17.95
CA MET A 1 -16.41 12.20 -16.65
C MET A 1 -15.42 13.34 -16.87
N SER A 2 -15.61 14.51 -16.26
CA SER A 2 -14.64 15.61 -16.38
C SER A 2 -13.44 15.37 -15.46
N LEU A 3 -12.27 15.95 -15.79
CA LEU A 3 -11.04 15.81 -14.98
C LEU A 3 -11.28 16.22 -13.52
N ARG A 4 -12.01 17.32 -13.31
CA ARG A 4 -12.37 17.81 -11.96
C ARG A 4 -13.18 16.78 -11.18
N GLY A 5 -14.18 16.15 -11.81
CA GLY A 5 -14.98 15.11 -11.17
C GLY A 5 -14.15 13.87 -10.82
N ALA A 6 -13.24 13.45 -11.70
CA ALA A 6 -12.34 12.34 -11.45
C ALA A 6 -11.43 12.59 -10.24
N CYS A 7 -10.84 13.78 -10.13
CA CYS A 7 -9.95 14.15 -9.02
C CYS A 7 -10.69 14.19 -7.68
N ILE A 8 -11.92 14.72 -7.65
CA ILE A 8 -12.75 14.77 -6.43
C ILE A 8 -13.07 13.35 -5.96
N LEU A 9 -13.54 12.48 -6.88
CA LEU A 9 -13.84 11.10 -6.56
C LEU A 9 -12.59 10.34 -6.08
N ALA A 10 -11.47 10.49 -6.78
CA ALA A 10 -10.20 9.87 -6.40
C ALA A 10 -9.78 10.30 -4.98
N THR A 11 -9.89 11.59 -4.66
CA THR A 11 -9.54 12.13 -3.33
C THR A 11 -10.37 11.47 -2.23
N ILE A 12 -11.69 11.37 -2.42
CA ILE A 12 -12.59 10.74 -1.44
C ILE A 12 -12.25 9.25 -1.27
N CYS A 13 -12.06 8.52 -2.37
CA CYS A 13 -11.74 7.10 -2.34
C CYS A 13 -10.37 6.82 -1.71
N GLU A 14 -9.33 7.58 -2.06
CA GLU A 14 -7.99 7.44 -1.49
C GLU A 14 -7.97 7.73 0.01
N ILE A 15 -8.61 8.82 0.46
CA ILE A 15 -8.69 9.15 1.89
C ILE A 15 -9.45 8.06 2.64
N SER A 16 -10.58 7.59 2.09
CA SER A 16 -11.38 6.52 2.71
C SER A 16 -10.59 5.22 2.81
N GLY A 17 -9.88 4.82 1.75
CA GLY A 17 -9.02 3.63 1.75
C GLY A 17 -7.87 3.75 2.75
N ALA A 18 -7.19 4.90 2.80
CA ALA A 18 -6.10 5.16 3.73
C ALA A 18 -6.55 5.07 5.20
N ILE A 19 -7.72 5.61 5.53
CA ILE A 19 -8.31 5.51 6.88
C ILE A 19 -8.66 4.06 7.20
N LEU A 20 -9.37 3.37 6.30
CA LEU A 20 -9.92 2.04 6.57
C LEU A 20 -8.87 0.92 6.63
N LEU A 21 -7.84 0.97 5.77
CA LEU A 21 -6.88 -0.13 5.56
C LEU A 21 -5.41 0.26 5.77
N GLY A 22 -5.08 1.55 5.85
CA GLY A 22 -3.68 2.01 5.87
C GLY A 22 -2.87 1.60 7.10
N GLY A 23 -3.55 1.20 8.18
CA GLY A 23 -2.92 0.87 9.46
C GLY A 23 -1.98 -0.34 9.43
N HIS A 24 -2.16 -1.29 8.51
CA HIS A 24 -1.31 -2.48 8.38
C HIS A 24 0.00 -2.17 7.66
N VAL A 25 -0.08 -1.49 6.51
CA VAL A 25 1.10 -1.10 5.72
C VAL A 25 2.01 -0.16 6.52
N SER A 26 1.40 0.80 7.23
CA SER A 26 2.13 1.72 8.11
C SER A 26 2.88 0.98 9.23
N ALA A 27 2.28 -0.06 9.83
CA ALA A 27 2.94 -0.87 10.84
C ALA A 27 4.14 -1.64 10.27
N THR A 28 4.02 -2.18 9.05
CA THR A 28 5.13 -2.88 8.36
C THR A 28 6.32 -1.95 8.12
N ILE A 29 6.09 -0.69 7.71
CA ILE A 29 7.17 0.28 7.51
C ILE A 29 7.81 0.65 8.85
N ARG A 30 7.01 0.91 9.89
CA ARG A 30 7.50 1.32 11.21
C ARG A 30 8.33 0.25 11.91
N GLU A 31 7.85 -0.99 11.92
CA GLU A 31 8.42 -2.06 12.78
C GLU A 31 9.23 -3.10 12.00
N GLY A 32 9.01 -3.18 10.68
CA GLY A 32 9.62 -4.18 9.81
C GLY A 32 10.96 -3.76 9.20
N ILE A 33 11.35 -2.48 9.30
CA ILE A 33 12.57 -1.96 8.67
C ILE A 33 13.66 -1.70 9.72
N VAL A 34 13.39 -0.88 10.73
CA VAL A 34 14.34 -0.52 11.78
C VAL A 34 14.02 -1.29 13.05
N ASP A 35 15.04 -1.74 13.77
CA ASP A 35 14.83 -2.37 15.07
C ASP A 35 14.51 -1.33 16.16
N ILE A 36 13.21 -1.18 16.40
CA ILE A 36 12.69 -0.26 17.41
C ILE A 36 13.16 -0.57 18.84
N THR A 37 13.60 -1.81 19.12
CA THR A 37 14.04 -2.21 20.47
C THR A 37 15.35 -1.54 20.88
N LEU A 38 16.20 -1.20 19.90
CA LEU A 38 17.48 -0.51 20.13
C LEU A 38 17.28 0.89 20.72
N PHE A 39 16.16 1.55 20.41
CA PHE A 39 15.84 2.86 20.98
C PHE A 39 15.52 2.78 22.48
N ASN A 40 15.08 1.65 23.02
CA ASN A 40 14.81 1.51 24.46
C ASN A 40 16.09 1.60 25.30
N TYR A 41 17.24 1.23 24.71
CA TYR A 41 18.55 1.24 25.36
C TYR A 41 19.38 2.49 25.03
N THR A 42 18.80 3.44 24.29
CA THR A 42 19.47 4.66 23.83
C THR A 42 18.98 5.86 24.63
N ASN A 43 19.89 6.74 25.02
CA ASN A 43 19.53 8.03 25.64
C ASN A 43 18.63 8.83 24.68
N ASP A 44 17.51 9.34 25.17
CA ASP A 44 16.50 10.03 24.37
C ASP A 44 15.94 9.21 23.17
N GLY A 45 15.99 7.88 23.25
CA GLY A 45 15.57 6.97 22.16
C GLY A 45 14.22 7.32 21.50
N PRO A 46 13.13 7.57 22.27
CA PRO A 46 11.86 8.00 21.69
C PRO A 46 11.96 9.30 20.86
N LYS A 47 12.77 10.28 21.30
CA LYS A 47 12.98 11.52 20.55
C LYS A 47 13.76 11.26 19.26
N ARG A 48 14.82 10.44 19.32
CA ARG A 48 15.62 10.06 18.14
C ARG A 48 14.77 9.33 17.10
N LEU A 49 13.89 8.43 17.55
CA LEU A 49 12.92 7.76 16.67
C LEU A 49 11.98 8.76 15.99
N ILE A 50 11.42 9.72 16.73
CA ILE A 50 10.55 10.78 16.16
C ILE A 50 11.31 11.58 15.10
N TYR A 51 12.53 12.06 15.41
CA TYR A 51 13.34 12.80 14.44
C TYR A 51 13.67 11.97 13.20
N GLY A 52 13.95 10.68 13.38
CA GLY A 52 14.17 9.75 12.28
C GLY A 52 12.97 9.61 11.36
N GLN A 53 11.78 9.42 11.92
CA GLN A 53 10.54 9.30 11.14
C GLN A 53 10.18 10.60 10.43
N ILE A 54 10.36 11.76 11.08
CA ILE A 54 10.16 13.07 10.45
C ILE A 54 11.15 13.27 9.30
N SER A 55 12.43 12.92 9.50
CA SER A 55 13.44 13.01 8.44
C SER A 55 13.12 12.08 7.26
N SER A 56 12.61 10.87 7.54
CA SER A 56 12.23 9.89 6.52
C SER A 56 11.06 10.41 5.69
N LEU A 57 10.05 10.99 6.34
CA LEU A 57 8.90 11.61 5.68
C LEU A 57 9.32 12.82 4.84
N ALA A 58 10.15 13.70 5.38
CA ALA A 58 10.64 14.88 4.67
C ALA A 58 11.46 14.49 3.43
N SER A 59 12.39 13.55 3.56
CA SER A 59 13.21 13.04 2.46
C SER A 59 12.35 12.41 1.36
N ALA A 60 11.41 11.53 1.74
CA ALA A 60 10.50 10.91 0.79
C ALA A 60 9.61 11.94 0.08
N CYS A 61 9.09 12.94 0.81
CA CYS A 61 8.28 14.02 0.25
C CYS A 61 9.07 14.87 -0.76
N VAL A 62 10.26 15.32 -0.38
CA VAL A 62 11.15 16.10 -1.27
C VAL A 62 11.44 15.33 -2.54
N TRP A 63 11.80 14.04 -2.43
CA TRP A 63 12.05 13.20 -3.59
C TRP A 63 10.81 13.04 -4.49
N MET A 64 9.64 12.79 -3.91
CA MET A 64 8.38 12.68 -4.65
C MET A 64 8.01 13.98 -5.37
N LEU A 65 8.23 15.15 -4.74
CA LEU A 65 7.99 16.45 -5.36
C LEU A 65 8.93 16.71 -6.54
N ILE A 66 10.22 16.40 -6.36
CA ILE A 66 11.23 16.51 -7.43
C ILE A 66 10.85 15.61 -8.62
N ALA A 67 10.53 14.34 -8.37
CA ALA A 67 10.14 13.41 -9.43
C ALA A 67 8.84 13.84 -10.12
N THR A 68 7.87 14.37 -9.37
CA THR A 68 6.62 14.91 -9.92
C THR A 68 6.88 16.12 -10.81
N PHE A 69 7.79 17.02 -10.42
CA PHE A 69 8.20 18.17 -11.23
C PHE A 69 8.79 17.74 -12.58
N PHE A 70 9.63 16.70 -12.57
CA PHE A 70 10.19 16.10 -13.79
C PHE A 70 9.23 15.15 -14.52
N ARG A 71 8.00 14.96 -14.03
CA ARG A 71 6.99 14.04 -14.58
C ARG A 71 7.48 12.58 -14.67
N ILE A 72 8.34 12.16 -13.75
CA ILE A 72 8.85 10.79 -13.68
C ILE A 72 7.92 9.99 -12.77
N PRO A 73 7.31 8.89 -13.25
CA PRO A 73 6.48 8.03 -12.41
C PRO A 73 7.38 7.26 -11.42
N VAL A 74 7.38 7.69 -10.16
CA VAL A 74 8.12 7.04 -9.07
C VAL A 74 7.17 6.45 -8.03
N SER A 75 7.64 5.45 -7.30
CA SER A 75 6.85 4.79 -6.26
C SER A 75 7.09 5.43 -4.89
N GLY A 76 6.03 6.00 -4.30
CA GLY A 76 6.08 6.55 -2.94
C GLY A 76 6.47 5.51 -1.87
N THR A 77 6.07 4.25 -2.04
CA THR A 77 6.42 3.15 -1.12
C THR A 77 7.93 2.89 -1.10
N HIS A 78 8.58 2.87 -2.25
CA HIS A 78 10.04 2.68 -2.31
C HIS A 78 10.77 3.87 -1.70
N SER A 79 10.28 5.09 -1.93
CA SER A 79 10.84 6.32 -1.38
C SER A 79 10.84 6.32 0.15
N ILE A 80 9.72 6.01 0.80
CA ILE A 80 9.63 6.01 2.27
C ILE A 80 10.38 4.84 2.91
N VAL A 81 10.38 3.66 2.28
CA VAL A 81 11.16 2.49 2.73
C VAL A 81 12.66 2.81 2.67
N GLY A 82 13.15 3.35 1.56
CA GLY A 82 14.54 3.74 1.39
C GLY A 82 14.98 4.83 2.38
N ALA A 83 14.14 5.85 2.59
CA ALA A 83 14.41 6.90 3.56
C ALA A 83 14.48 6.35 5.01
N THR A 84 13.59 5.42 5.35
CA THR A 84 13.57 4.76 6.67
C THR A 84 14.82 3.89 6.89
N ILE A 85 15.26 3.15 5.86
CA ILE A 85 16.54 2.42 5.89
C ILE A 85 17.70 3.39 6.08
N GLY A 86 17.74 4.49 5.34
CA GLY A 86 18.78 5.51 5.44
C GLY A 86 18.90 6.08 6.86
N PHE A 87 17.78 6.47 7.47
CA PHE A 87 17.76 6.89 8.87
C PHE A 87 18.29 5.80 9.81
N GLY A 88 17.81 4.56 9.70
CA GLY A 88 18.25 3.45 10.55
C GLY A 88 19.76 3.17 10.43
N LEU A 89 20.32 3.28 9.21
CA LEU A 89 21.75 3.13 8.96
C LEU A 89 22.57 4.27 9.59
N VAL A 90 22.08 5.51 9.56
CA VAL A 90 22.74 6.65 10.22
C VAL A 90 22.73 6.50 11.74
N GLU A 91 21.62 6.02 12.29
CA GLU A 91 21.41 5.94 13.73
C GLU A 91 22.16 4.78 14.40
N PHE A 92 22.13 3.60 13.80
CA PHE A 92 22.61 2.35 14.41
C PHE A 92 23.46 1.48 13.46
N GLY A 93 23.76 1.96 12.25
CA GLY A 93 24.50 1.19 11.25
C GLY A 93 23.73 -0.03 10.73
N ILE A 94 24.47 -0.99 10.15
CA ILE A 94 23.92 -2.20 9.52
C ILE A 94 23.15 -3.07 10.51
N HIS A 95 23.54 -3.06 11.79
CA HIS A 95 22.89 -3.83 12.85
C HIS A 95 21.53 -3.26 13.28
N GLY A 96 21.24 -1.99 12.96
CA GLY A 96 19.96 -1.36 13.23
C GLY A 96 18.83 -1.76 12.30
N ILE A 97 19.13 -2.46 11.21
CA ILE A 97 18.18 -2.81 10.16
C ILE A 97 17.72 -4.26 10.29
N LYS A 98 16.41 -4.46 10.26
CA LYS A 98 15.80 -5.79 10.16
C LYS A 98 15.85 -6.28 8.72
N TRP A 99 16.99 -6.81 8.30
CA TRP A 99 17.21 -7.29 6.93
C TRP A 99 16.19 -8.31 6.45
N MET A 100 15.72 -9.20 7.33
CA MET A 100 14.65 -10.14 6.99
C MET A 100 13.30 -9.45 6.72
N GLY A 101 13.00 -8.35 7.42
CA GLY A 101 11.80 -7.56 7.16
C GLY A 101 11.90 -6.77 5.87
N VAL A 102 13.07 -6.17 5.60
CA VAL A 102 13.36 -5.51 4.31
C VAL A 102 13.25 -6.51 3.15
N LEU A 103 13.81 -7.72 3.29
CA LEU A 103 13.72 -8.76 2.27
C LEU A 103 12.26 -9.14 1.97
N LYS A 104 11.40 -9.28 2.99
CA LYS A 104 9.96 -9.53 2.80
C LYS A 104 9.28 -8.40 2.02
N ILE A 105 9.63 -7.14 2.30
CA ILE A 105 9.11 -5.99 1.57
C ILE A 105 9.58 -6.05 0.10
N VAL A 106 10.87 -6.28 -0.14
CA VAL A 106 11.43 -6.37 -1.50
C VAL A 106 10.78 -7.51 -2.29
N LEU A 107 10.63 -8.69 -1.69
CA LEU A 107 9.94 -9.82 -2.34
C LEU A 107 8.50 -9.46 -2.71
N SER A 108 7.80 -8.70 -1.85
CA SER A 108 6.42 -8.28 -2.13
C SER A 108 6.31 -7.37 -3.37
N TRP A 109 7.35 -6.58 -3.68
CA TRP A 109 7.39 -5.72 -4.87
C TRP A 109 7.42 -6.51 -6.18
N PHE A 110 7.99 -7.71 -6.17
CA PHE A 110 8.01 -8.59 -7.34
C PHE A 110 6.82 -9.53 -7.40
N ILE A 111 6.42 -10.09 -6.25
CA ILE A 111 5.30 -11.02 -6.17
C ILE A 111 3.98 -10.33 -6.53
N SER A 112 3.77 -9.08 -6.10
CA SER A 112 2.49 -8.38 -6.31
C SER A 112 2.17 -8.15 -7.79
N PRO A 113 3.08 -7.63 -8.65
CA PRO A 113 2.85 -7.53 -10.09
C PRO A 113 2.65 -8.87 -10.79
N VAL A 114 3.37 -9.92 -10.36
CA VAL A 114 3.24 -11.26 -10.96
C VAL A 114 1.85 -11.83 -10.67
N LEU A 115 1.41 -11.78 -9.41
CA LEU A 115 0.08 -12.24 -9.02
C LEU A 115 -1.02 -11.39 -9.68
N SER A 116 -0.87 -10.06 -9.72
CA SER A 116 -1.86 -9.21 -10.38
C SER A 116 -1.93 -9.45 -11.88
N GLY A 117 -0.80 -9.70 -12.54
CA GLY A 117 -0.73 -10.11 -13.94
C GLY A 117 -1.43 -11.44 -14.19
N ALA A 118 -1.18 -12.46 -13.36
CA ALA A 118 -1.84 -13.76 -13.48
C ALA A 118 -3.37 -13.65 -13.31
N VAL A 119 -3.85 -12.90 -12.31
CA VAL A 119 -5.28 -12.65 -12.09
C VAL A 119 -5.89 -11.85 -13.24
N SER A 120 -5.17 -10.86 -13.78
CA SER A 120 -5.62 -10.06 -14.93
C SER A 120 -5.80 -10.93 -16.18
N ILE A 121 -4.83 -11.81 -16.47
CA ILE A 121 -4.92 -12.76 -17.60
C ILE A 121 -6.12 -13.69 -17.43
N PHE A 122 -6.29 -14.26 -16.22
CA PHE A 122 -7.43 -15.12 -15.92
C PHE A 122 -8.78 -14.41 -16.13
N MET A 123 -8.92 -13.20 -15.59
CA MET A 123 -10.12 -12.37 -15.73
C MET A 123 -10.38 -12.00 -17.20
N PHE A 124 -9.34 -11.66 -17.97
CA PHE A 124 -9.47 -11.35 -19.38
C PHE A 124 -9.95 -12.55 -20.19
N ILE A 125 -9.39 -13.75 -19.97
CA ILE A 125 -9.83 -14.98 -20.63
C ILE A 125 -11.28 -15.30 -20.27
N PHE A 126 -11.64 -15.14 -19.00
CA PHE A 126 -13.01 -15.31 -18.53
C PHE A 126 -13.98 -14.37 -19.27
N PHE A 127 -13.73 -13.06 -19.27
CA PHE A 127 -14.61 -12.13 -19.99
C PHE A 127 -14.61 -12.36 -21.50
N LYS A 128 -13.46 -12.73 -22.09
CA LYS A 128 -13.37 -13.06 -23.50
C LYS A 128 -14.31 -14.21 -23.87
N HIS A 129 -14.24 -15.30 -23.11
CA HIS A 129 -15.01 -16.50 -23.40
C HIS A 129 -16.51 -16.32 -23.11
N PHE A 130 -16.86 -15.74 -21.96
CA PHE A 130 -18.25 -15.67 -21.50
C PHE A 130 -19.05 -14.48 -22.06
N ILE A 131 -18.37 -13.38 -22.42
CA ILE A 131 -19.03 -12.13 -22.84
C ILE A 131 -18.69 -11.79 -24.29
N LEU A 132 -17.39 -11.61 -24.60
CA LEU A 132 -16.96 -10.99 -25.86
C LEU A 132 -17.09 -11.91 -27.09
N THR A 133 -17.19 -13.23 -26.92
CA THR A 133 -17.31 -14.19 -28.04
C THR A 133 -18.78 -14.40 -28.47
N LYS A 134 -19.75 -13.76 -27.80
CA LYS A 134 -21.17 -13.86 -28.16
C LYS A 134 -21.51 -12.91 -29.31
N GLU A 135 -22.43 -13.33 -30.19
CA GLU A 135 -22.88 -12.54 -31.36
C GLU A 135 -23.40 -11.15 -30.99
N ARG A 136 -24.02 -11.03 -29.81
CA ARG A 136 -24.43 -9.77 -29.19
C ARG A 136 -23.78 -9.62 -27.82
N PRO A 137 -22.56 -9.08 -27.70
CA PRO A 137 -21.80 -9.08 -26.45
C PRO A 137 -22.35 -8.10 -25.39
N LEU A 138 -23.17 -7.12 -25.80
CA LEU A 138 -23.68 -6.08 -24.89
C LEU A 138 -24.64 -6.62 -23.82
N GLU A 139 -25.57 -7.51 -24.20
CA GLU A 139 -26.56 -8.08 -23.26
C GLU A 139 -25.92 -8.97 -22.18
N PRO A 140 -25.05 -9.95 -22.52
CA PRO A 140 -24.29 -10.71 -21.53
C PRO A 140 -23.37 -9.83 -20.67
N ALA A 141 -22.77 -8.78 -21.24
CA ALA A 141 -21.94 -7.85 -20.49
C ALA A 141 -22.75 -7.16 -19.40
N LEU A 142 -23.87 -6.52 -19.76
CA LEU A 142 -24.75 -5.83 -18.82
C LEU A 142 -25.29 -6.78 -17.73
N ARG A 143 -25.60 -8.03 -18.09
CA ARG A 143 -26.06 -9.04 -17.12
C ARG A 143 -24.97 -9.51 -16.15
N SER A 144 -23.70 -9.49 -16.58
CA SER A 144 -22.55 -9.86 -15.75
C SER A 144 -22.09 -8.75 -14.81
N LEU A 145 -22.35 -7.48 -15.13
CA LEU A 145 -21.98 -6.32 -14.31
C LEU A 145 -22.40 -6.41 -12.83
N PRO A 146 -23.67 -6.70 -12.47
CA PRO A 146 -24.06 -6.76 -11.06
C PRO A 146 -23.27 -7.82 -10.28
N PHE A 147 -22.90 -8.93 -10.93
CA PHE A 147 -22.06 -9.96 -10.30
C PHE A 147 -20.62 -9.47 -10.09
N ILE A 148 -20.00 -8.84 -11.09
CA ILE A 148 -18.63 -8.32 -11.00
C ILE A 148 -18.53 -7.22 -9.93
N TYR A 149 -19.46 -6.26 -9.94
CA TYR A 149 -19.51 -5.22 -8.92
C TYR A 149 -19.84 -5.80 -7.54
N GLY A 150 -20.74 -6.77 -7.46
CA GLY A 150 -21.05 -7.50 -6.23
C GLY A 150 -19.83 -8.17 -5.62
N CYS A 151 -19.05 -8.92 -6.42
CA CYS A 151 -17.79 -9.51 -5.99
C CYS A 151 -16.77 -8.45 -5.54
N THR A 152 -16.65 -7.35 -6.29
CA THR A 152 -15.73 -6.26 -5.94
C THR A 152 -16.08 -5.62 -4.60
N VAL A 153 -17.37 -5.30 -4.39
CA VAL A 153 -17.86 -4.76 -3.12
C VAL A 153 -17.64 -5.77 -1.99
N LEU A 154 -17.93 -7.05 -2.21
CA LEU A 154 -17.73 -8.11 -1.22
C LEU A 154 -16.26 -8.20 -0.79
N VAL A 155 -15.31 -8.22 -1.73
CA VAL A 155 -13.88 -8.28 -1.41
C VAL A 155 -13.43 -7.04 -0.64
N ASN A 156 -13.88 -5.84 -1.02
CA ASN A 156 -13.54 -4.61 -0.32
C ASN A 156 -14.13 -4.57 1.10
N VAL A 157 -15.42 -4.92 1.24
CA VAL A 157 -16.10 -4.97 2.54
C VAL A 157 -15.43 -6.01 3.45
N PHE A 158 -15.15 -7.21 2.93
CA PHE A 158 -14.41 -8.24 3.66
C PHE A 158 -13.03 -7.73 4.10
N SER A 159 -12.29 -7.09 3.21
CA SER A 159 -10.97 -6.53 3.54
C SER A 159 -11.05 -5.47 4.64
N VAL A 160 -12.07 -4.61 4.63
CA VAL A 160 -12.28 -3.59 5.67
C VAL A 160 -12.70 -4.21 7.00
N LEU A 161 -13.57 -5.22 6.99
CA LEU A 161 -14.06 -5.87 8.21
C LEU A 161 -12.97 -6.70 8.90
N PHE A 162 -12.19 -7.46 8.14
CA PHE A 162 -11.19 -8.39 8.70
C PHE A 162 -9.78 -7.80 8.75
N GLY A 163 -9.43 -6.95 7.78
CA GLY A 163 -8.11 -6.31 7.66
C GLY A 163 -8.08 -4.83 8.00
N GLY A 164 -9.22 -4.20 8.28
CA GLY A 164 -9.31 -2.79 8.63
C GLY A 164 -9.33 -2.51 10.14
N ILE A 165 -9.71 -1.28 10.51
CA ILE A 165 -9.67 -0.73 11.88
C ILE A 165 -10.29 -1.67 12.96
N ALA A 166 -11.30 -2.47 12.61
CA ALA A 166 -11.97 -3.40 13.54
C ALA A 166 -11.00 -4.40 14.19
N SER A 167 -9.99 -4.89 13.47
CA SER A 167 -8.96 -5.82 13.97
C SER A 167 -8.05 -5.20 15.04
N LYS A 168 -7.70 -3.91 14.89
CA LYS A 168 -6.87 -3.17 15.87
C LYS A 168 -7.66 -2.76 17.12
N PHE A 169 -8.94 -2.45 16.98
CA PHE A 169 -9.79 -2.10 18.13
C PHE A 169 -10.03 -3.33 19.02
N TYR A 170 -10.32 -4.49 18.42
CA TYR A 170 -10.54 -5.75 19.16
C TYR A 170 -9.29 -6.22 19.94
N ARG A 171 -8.08 -6.04 19.37
CA ARG A 171 -6.81 -6.43 20.01
C ARG A 171 -6.28 -5.44 21.07
N ARG A 172 -6.97 -4.32 21.30
CA ARG A 172 -6.60 -3.32 22.31
C ARG A 172 -7.37 -3.48 23.63
N TYR A 173 -8.36 -4.38 23.67
CA TYR A 173 -9.20 -4.69 24.83
C TYR A 173 -9.05 -6.15 25.33
N LEU A 174 -8.04 -6.88 24.83
CA LEU A 174 -7.56 -8.17 25.32
C LEU A 174 -6.07 -8.03 25.65
#